data_AF-A0A3B0UZF8-F1
#
_entry.id   AF-A0A3B0UZF8-F1
#
_cell.length_a   1.000
_cell.length_b   1.000
_cell.length_c   1.000
_cell.angle_alpha   90.00
_cell.angle_beta   90.00
_cell.angle_gamma   90.00
#
_symmetry.space_group_name_H-M   'P 1'
#
loop_
_entity.id
_entity.type
_entity.pdbx_description
1 polymer ?
#
loop_
_entity_poly.entity_id
_entity_poly.type
_entity_poly.pdbx_seq_one_letter_code
_entity_poly.pdbx_strand_id
1 'polypeptide(L)'
;MEENLLTGCDLHVHLAGSFYAEDVLSIGAPIFREVDWHARDFLNGYNSCFATELDPIQLFADALANPQTGLSKFKAAIIFGSEDSGDFERFVWKYRLFSHLWWYGWGKDRETAVSMINQAVEHHKQQGLDHVEYRSGFWGEGADLQEKMQICCEALTAEYDEQLTARYIVSLPRTDPLPNYQAARQLLQEQPQLAKTLVGVDFGGFEEGLPPKTLRPFFQQFHKDNQANP
;
A
#
# COMPACT_ATOMS: atom_id res chain seq x y z
N MET A 1 -7.23 39.47 -0.39
CA MET A 1 -6.94 38.66 0.80
C MET A 1 -7.59 37.30 0.54
N GLU A 2 -7.10 36.38 -0.29
CA GLU A 2 -5.73 35.96 -0.62
C GLU A 2 -4.82 35.99 0.60
N GLU A 3 -4.84 34.89 1.36
CA GLU A 3 -3.71 34.30 2.09
C GLU A 3 -4.20 33.08 2.90
N ASN A 4 -3.86 31.89 2.38
CA ASN A 4 -3.51 30.64 3.09
C ASN A 4 -3.86 29.41 2.24
N LEU A 5 -3.16 29.22 1.13
CA LEU A 5 -2.91 27.86 0.65
C LEU A 5 -1.53 27.48 1.19
N LEU A 6 -1.49 27.02 2.44
CA LEU A 6 -0.41 26.12 2.82
C LEU A 6 -0.61 24.90 1.93
N THR A 7 0.16 24.83 0.85
CA THR A 7 0.28 23.64 0.02
C THR A 7 0.83 22.52 0.91
N GLY A 8 0.05 21.47 1.08
CA GLY A 8 0.40 20.34 1.91
C GLY A 8 1.08 19.27 1.07
N CYS A 9 2.26 18.81 1.50
CA CYS A 9 2.86 17.62 0.92
C CYS A 9 2.90 16.47 1.92
N ASP A 10 2.72 15.25 1.41
CA ASP A 10 3.06 14.02 2.13
C ASP A 10 4.10 13.24 1.34
N LEU A 11 5.33 13.26 1.85
CA LEU A 11 6.49 12.60 1.22
C LEU A 11 6.70 11.18 1.77
N HIS A 12 5.83 10.70 2.67
CA HIS A 12 5.93 9.40 3.30
C HIS A 12 4.56 8.75 3.56
N VAL A 13 3.86 8.38 2.50
CA VAL A 13 2.61 7.61 2.62
C VAL A 13 2.74 6.22 2.01
N HIS A 14 2.20 5.21 2.68
CA HIS A 14 1.99 3.90 2.08
C HIS A 14 0.62 3.87 1.40
N LEU A 15 0.59 3.52 0.12
CA LEU A 15 -0.65 3.52 -0.68
C LEU A 15 -1.72 2.61 -0.05
N ALA A 16 -1.33 1.41 0.39
CA ALA A 16 -2.21 0.49 1.11
C ALA A 16 -2.67 1.00 2.49
N GLY A 17 -1.97 1.97 3.07
CA GLY A 17 -2.35 2.64 4.33
C GLY A 17 -3.21 3.88 4.15
N SER A 18 -3.59 4.22 2.91
CA SER A 18 -4.29 5.45 2.56
C SER A 18 -5.83 5.35 2.63
N PHE A 19 -6.35 4.30 3.25
CA PHE A 19 -7.77 3.99 3.28
C PHE A 19 -8.33 4.13 4.69
N TYR A 20 -9.51 4.75 4.79
CA TYR A 20 -10.32 4.74 5.99
C TYR A 20 -11.02 3.40 6.16
N ALA A 21 -11.50 3.11 7.37
CA ALA A 21 -12.22 1.87 7.63
C ALA A 21 -13.47 1.70 6.78
N GLU A 22 -14.17 2.81 6.51
CA GLU A 22 -15.31 2.88 5.64
C GLU A 22 -14.96 2.49 4.20
N ASP A 23 -13.78 2.89 3.71
CA ASP A 23 -13.29 2.47 2.39
C ASP A 23 -13.03 0.98 2.35
N VAL A 24 -12.34 0.45 3.37
CA VAL A 24 -12.06 -0.98 3.48
C VAL A 24 -13.36 -1.79 3.52
N LEU A 25 -14.37 -1.30 4.24
CA LEU A 25 -15.70 -1.91 4.28
C LEU A 25 -16.36 -1.89 2.90
N SER A 26 -16.32 -0.75 2.20
CA SER A 26 -16.89 -0.57 0.86
C SER A 26 -16.21 -1.46 -0.18
N ILE A 27 -14.88 -1.48 -0.19
CA ILE A 27 -14.05 -2.34 -1.05
C ILE A 27 -14.34 -3.82 -0.79
N GLY A 28 -14.45 -4.19 0.49
CA GLY A 28 -14.67 -5.59 0.87
C GLY A 28 -16.11 -6.06 0.65
N ALA A 29 -17.11 -5.18 0.73
CA ALA A 29 -18.53 -5.53 0.64
C ALA A 29 -18.90 -6.50 -0.51
N PRO A 30 -18.42 -6.31 -1.76
CA PRO A 30 -18.72 -7.25 -2.85
C PRO A 30 -17.93 -8.56 -2.81
N ILE A 31 -16.80 -8.63 -2.09
CA ILE A 31 -15.80 -9.72 -2.25
C ILE A 31 -15.42 -10.46 -0.97
N PHE A 32 -15.81 -9.97 0.22
CA PHE A 32 -15.28 -10.47 1.51
C PHE A 32 -15.57 -11.96 1.77
N ARG A 33 -16.58 -12.52 1.09
CA ARG A 33 -16.90 -13.96 1.17
C ARG A 33 -16.05 -14.83 0.27
N GLU A 34 -15.40 -14.23 -0.73
CA GLU A 34 -14.56 -14.92 -1.72
C GLU A 34 -13.08 -14.91 -1.34
N VAL A 35 -12.69 -14.00 -0.44
CA VAL A 35 -11.32 -13.88 0.04
C VAL A 35 -10.93 -15.07 0.91
N ASP A 36 -9.77 -15.66 0.60
CA ASP A 36 -9.15 -16.67 1.47
C ASP A 36 -8.51 -15.98 2.69
N TRP A 37 -9.23 -15.99 3.81
CA TRP A 37 -8.76 -15.46 5.08
C TRP A 37 -7.77 -16.38 5.80
N HIS A 38 -7.58 -17.63 5.37
CA HIS A 38 -6.58 -18.52 5.97
C HIS A 38 -5.19 -18.38 5.33
N ALA A 39 -5.09 -17.75 4.16
CA ALA A 39 -3.82 -17.51 3.50
C ALA A 39 -2.82 -16.80 4.43
N ARG A 40 -1.53 -17.18 4.31
CA ARG A 40 -0.42 -16.59 5.07
C ARG A 40 -0.61 -16.61 6.60
N ASP A 41 -1.33 -17.61 7.09
CA ASP A 41 -1.59 -17.84 8.53
C ASP A 41 -2.31 -16.67 9.22
N PHE A 42 -3.11 -15.89 8.46
CA PHE A 42 -3.72 -14.65 8.95
C PHE A 42 -4.60 -14.87 10.19
N LEU A 43 -5.59 -15.77 10.12
CA LEU A 43 -6.51 -15.96 11.25
C LEU A 43 -5.80 -16.48 12.51
N ASN A 44 -4.87 -17.44 12.37
CA ASN A 44 -4.15 -17.96 13.53
C ASN A 44 -3.26 -16.89 14.16
N GLY A 45 -2.50 -16.16 13.34
CA GLY A 45 -1.63 -15.08 13.82
C GLY A 45 -2.41 -13.95 14.49
N TYR A 46 -3.49 -13.49 13.85
CA TYR A 46 -4.36 -12.45 14.41
C TYR A 46 -4.99 -12.91 15.72
N ASN A 47 -5.60 -14.10 15.75
CA ASN A 47 -6.28 -14.63 16.93
C ASN A 47 -5.34 -14.85 18.11
N SER A 48 -4.12 -15.32 17.84
CA SER A 48 -3.07 -15.46 18.86
C SER A 48 -2.62 -14.10 19.40
N CYS A 49 -2.35 -13.13 18.52
CA CYS A 49 -1.85 -11.81 18.89
C CYS A 49 -2.85 -10.99 19.74
N PHE A 50 -4.14 -11.10 19.42
CA PHE A 50 -5.21 -10.35 20.07
C PHE A 50 -6.04 -11.16 21.07
N ALA A 51 -5.72 -12.43 21.30
CA ALA A 51 -6.49 -13.35 22.15
C ALA A 51 -8.00 -13.33 21.82
N THR A 52 -8.32 -13.53 20.53
CA THR A 52 -9.68 -13.40 19.98
C THR A 52 -10.01 -14.56 19.04
N GLU A 53 -11.28 -14.65 18.62
CA GLU A 53 -11.73 -15.51 17.53
C GLU A 53 -12.33 -14.64 16.42
N LEU A 54 -11.47 -14.07 15.58
CA LEU A 54 -11.87 -13.26 14.45
C LEU A 54 -12.57 -14.12 13.39
N ASP A 55 -13.79 -13.72 13.03
CA ASP A 55 -14.49 -14.17 11.83
C ASP A 55 -14.65 -12.98 10.89
N PRO A 56 -13.81 -12.83 9.85
CA PRO A 56 -13.92 -11.72 8.91
C PRO A 56 -15.26 -11.70 8.19
N ILE A 57 -15.83 -12.86 7.85
CA ILE A 57 -17.12 -12.92 7.15
C ILE A 57 -18.22 -12.34 8.02
N GLN A 58 -18.27 -12.75 9.29
CA GLN A 58 -19.23 -12.19 10.24
C GLN A 58 -18.95 -10.72 10.55
N LEU A 59 -17.67 -10.32 10.65
CA LEU A 59 -17.27 -8.93 10.90
C LEU A 59 -17.77 -7.99 9.79
N PHE A 60 -17.56 -8.35 8.52
CA PHE A 60 -18.08 -7.59 7.37
C PHE A 60 -19.61 -7.61 7.33
N ALA A 61 -20.24 -8.79 7.53
CA ALA A 61 -21.69 -8.90 7.53
C ALA A 61 -22.36 -8.02 8.61
N ASP A 62 -21.82 -8.01 9.82
CA ASP A 62 -22.28 -7.18 10.93
C ASP A 62 -22.12 -5.68 10.63
N ALA A 63 -20.98 -5.28 10.08
CA ALA A 63 -20.70 -3.89 9.74
C ALA A 63 -21.64 -3.36 8.64
N LEU A 64 -21.97 -4.18 7.66
CA LEU A 64 -22.91 -3.83 6.58
C LEU A 64 -24.37 -3.81 7.06
N ALA A 65 -24.76 -4.75 7.93
CA ALA A 65 -26.13 -4.86 8.41
C ALA A 65 -26.46 -3.85 9.52
N ASN A 66 -25.48 -3.51 10.37
CA ASN A 66 -25.66 -2.63 11.53
C ASN A 66 -24.57 -1.55 11.57
N PRO A 67 -24.65 -0.49 10.74
CA PRO A 67 -23.56 0.48 10.60
C PRO A 67 -23.14 1.18 11.89
N GLN A 68 -24.02 1.34 12.88
CA GLN A 68 -23.67 2.00 14.14
C GLN A 68 -22.81 1.12 15.06
N THR A 69 -23.14 -0.17 15.19
CA THR A 69 -22.44 -1.08 16.12
C THR A 69 -21.41 -1.95 15.42
N GLY A 70 -21.71 -2.41 14.22
CA GLY A 70 -20.83 -3.23 13.39
C GLY A 70 -19.62 -2.45 12.89
N LEU A 71 -19.78 -1.19 12.46
CA LEU A 71 -18.65 -0.37 12.02
C LEU A 71 -17.66 -0.11 13.16
N SER A 72 -18.12 0.09 14.40
CA SER A 72 -17.23 0.25 15.55
C SER A 72 -16.39 -1.00 15.80
N LYS A 73 -16.99 -2.20 15.70
CA LYS A 73 -16.25 -3.47 15.79
C LYS A 73 -15.26 -3.63 14.64
N PHE A 74 -15.68 -3.29 13.43
CA PHE A 74 -14.84 -3.31 12.23
C PHE A 74 -13.62 -2.40 12.38
N LYS A 75 -13.83 -1.16 12.81
CA LYS A 75 -12.76 -0.19 13.12
C LYS A 75 -11.78 -0.75 14.14
N ALA A 76 -12.27 -1.31 15.24
CA ALA A 76 -11.41 -1.91 16.27
C ALA A 76 -10.53 -3.06 15.72
N ALA A 77 -11.02 -3.81 14.73
CA ALA A 77 -10.29 -4.91 14.12
C ALA A 77 -9.19 -4.49 13.13
N ILE A 78 -9.25 -3.27 12.58
CA ILE A 78 -8.31 -2.84 11.52
C ILE A 78 -7.48 -1.60 11.88
N ILE A 79 -7.98 -0.74 12.77
CA ILE A 79 -7.30 0.50 13.13
C ILE A 79 -6.29 0.19 14.23
N PHE A 80 -5.03 0.48 13.99
CA PHE A 80 -3.99 0.45 15.00
C PHE A 80 -4.16 1.66 15.93
N GLY A 81 -4.50 1.41 17.19
CA GLY A 81 -4.86 2.42 18.18
C GLY A 81 -3.84 2.56 19.30
N SER A 82 -4.19 3.39 20.29
CA SER A 82 -3.38 3.56 21.51
C SER A 82 -3.11 2.25 22.26
N GLU A 83 -4.07 1.33 22.23
CA GLU A 83 -4.02 0.02 22.87
C GLU A 83 -3.03 -0.96 22.19
N ASP A 84 -2.60 -0.65 20.98
CA ASP A 84 -1.63 -1.44 20.22
C ASP A 84 -0.22 -0.81 20.23
N SER A 85 -0.09 0.41 20.75
CA SER A 85 1.13 1.20 20.65
C SER A 85 2.36 0.48 21.21
N GLY A 86 3.46 0.56 20.46
CA GLY A 86 4.72 -0.12 20.79
C GLY A 86 4.82 -1.57 20.32
N ASP A 87 3.78 -2.14 19.72
CA ASP A 87 3.77 -3.52 19.22
C ASP A 87 3.61 -3.55 17.68
N PHE A 88 4.72 -3.73 16.98
CA PHE A 88 4.71 -3.81 15.51
C PHE A 88 4.00 -5.06 14.98
N GLU A 89 4.00 -6.15 15.75
CA GLU A 89 3.32 -7.38 15.35
C GLU A 89 1.80 -7.15 15.28
N ARG A 90 1.23 -6.44 16.27
CA ARG A 90 -0.17 -6.01 16.25
C ARG A 90 -0.50 -5.16 15.03
N PHE A 91 0.37 -4.21 14.68
CA PHE A 91 0.22 -3.42 13.45
C PHE A 91 0.16 -4.32 12.21
N VAL A 92 1.08 -5.28 12.09
CA VAL A 92 1.12 -6.20 10.95
C VAL A 92 -0.16 -7.02 10.84
N TRP A 93 -0.67 -7.56 11.95
CA TRP A 93 -1.89 -8.38 11.90
C TRP A 93 -3.14 -7.56 11.56
N LYS A 94 -3.29 -6.34 12.08
CA LYS A 94 -4.38 -5.43 11.67
C LYS A 94 -4.27 -5.02 10.20
N TYR A 95 -3.08 -4.65 9.74
CA TYR A 95 -2.81 -4.36 8.33
C TYR A 95 -3.11 -5.56 7.43
N ARG A 96 -2.84 -6.79 7.91
CA ARG A 96 -3.07 -8.00 7.12
C ARG A 96 -4.54 -8.18 6.74
N LEU A 97 -5.48 -7.80 7.60
CA LEU A 97 -6.90 -7.84 7.27
C LEU A 97 -7.21 -7.04 5.99
N PHE A 98 -6.76 -5.79 5.91
CA PHE A 98 -6.89 -4.99 4.69
C PHE A 98 -6.15 -5.61 3.51
N SER A 99 -4.91 -6.05 3.76
CA SER A 99 -4.03 -6.49 2.69
C SER A 99 -4.57 -7.72 1.92
N HIS A 100 -5.37 -8.58 2.55
CA HIS A 100 -6.06 -9.69 1.86
C HIS A 100 -7.08 -9.18 0.84
N LEU A 101 -7.85 -8.14 1.17
CA LEU A 101 -8.73 -7.46 0.22
C LEU A 101 -7.95 -6.80 -0.90
N TRP A 102 -6.87 -6.09 -0.53
CA TRP A 102 -5.96 -5.46 -1.49
C TRP A 102 -5.43 -6.47 -2.49
N TRP A 103 -4.85 -7.59 -2.03
CA TRP A 103 -4.32 -8.62 -2.92
C TRP A 103 -5.39 -9.29 -3.78
N TYR A 104 -6.57 -9.57 -3.21
CA TYR A 104 -7.67 -10.11 -3.99
C TYR A 104 -8.10 -9.13 -5.09
N GLY A 105 -8.27 -7.85 -4.76
CA GLY A 105 -8.66 -6.80 -5.73
C GLY A 105 -7.64 -6.65 -6.87
N TRP A 106 -6.35 -6.64 -6.53
CA TRP A 106 -5.26 -6.61 -7.53
C TRP A 106 -5.17 -7.87 -8.38
N GLY A 107 -5.61 -9.03 -7.87
CA GLY A 107 -5.66 -10.29 -8.62
C GLY A 107 -6.90 -10.47 -9.47
N LYS A 108 -7.93 -9.64 -9.28
CA LYS A 108 -9.22 -9.75 -9.98
C LYS A 108 -9.13 -9.18 -11.39
N ASP A 109 -8.85 -7.89 -11.49
CA ASP A 109 -8.69 -7.18 -12.76
C ASP A 109 -8.01 -5.81 -12.55
N ARG A 110 -7.54 -5.23 -13.66
CA ARG A 110 -6.88 -3.93 -13.68
C ARG A 110 -7.79 -2.78 -13.22
N GLU A 111 -9.08 -2.82 -13.57
CA GLU A 111 -10.02 -1.75 -13.24
C GLU A 111 -10.19 -1.60 -11.71
N THR A 112 -10.31 -2.73 -11.02
CA THR A 112 -10.37 -2.78 -9.55
C THR A 112 -9.11 -2.20 -8.92
N ALA A 113 -7.93 -2.58 -9.42
CA ALA A 113 -6.66 -2.06 -8.92
C ALA A 113 -6.54 -0.52 -9.11
N VAL A 114 -6.91 -0.01 -10.29
CA VAL A 114 -6.91 1.44 -10.58
C VAL A 114 -7.91 2.17 -9.68
N SER A 115 -9.13 1.64 -9.51
CA SER A 115 -10.15 2.27 -8.67
C SER A 115 -9.69 2.41 -7.21
N MET A 116 -8.98 1.42 -6.67
CA MET A 116 -8.40 1.51 -5.32
C MET A 116 -7.38 2.65 -5.23
N ILE A 117 -6.49 2.79 -6.23
CA ILE A 117 -5.49 3.87 -6.26
C ILE A 117 -6.17 5.23 -6.30
N ASN A 118 -7.16 5.40 -7.18
CA ASN A 118 -7.85 6.67 -7.36
C ASN A 118 -8.57 7.10 -6.07
N GLN A 119 -9.17 6.15 -5.35
CA GLN A 119 -9.79 6.43 -4.05
C GLN A 119 -8.77 6.94 -3.02
N ALA A 120 -7.60 6.30 -2.92
CA ALA A 120 -6.53 6.76 -2.04
C ALA A 120 -6.05 8.17 -2.42
N VAL A 121 -5.92 8.47 -3.72
CA VAL A 121 -5.52 9.79 -4.21
C VAL A 121 -6.57 10.85 -3.89
N GLU A 122 -7.84 10.55 -4.13
CA GLU A 122 -8.96 11.46 -3.88
C GLU A 122 -9.02 11.90 -2.40
N HIS A 123 -8.74 11.01 -1.45
CA HIS A 123 -8.66 11.38 -0.03
C HIS A 123 -7.59 12.45 0.23
N HIS A 124 -6.43 12.32 -0.38
CA HIS A 124 -5.35 13.29 -0.21
C HIS A 124 -5.67 14.63 -0.90
N LYS A 125 -6.35 14.60 -2.05
CA LYS A 125 -6.91 15.81 -2.68
C LYS A 125 -7.88 16.53 -1.74
N GLN A 126 -8.80 15.79 -1.12
CA GLN A 126 -9.80 16.33 -0.18
C GLN A 126 -9.18 16.87 1.12
N GLN A 127 -8.02 16.34 1.53
CA GLN A 127 -7.23 16.88 2.64
C GLN A 127 -6.48 18.18 2.28
N GLY A 128 -6.52 18.60 1.01
CA GLY A 128 -5.84 19.79 0.51
C GLY A 128 -4.35 19.58 0.21
N LEU A 129 -3.92 18.32 0.03
CA LEU A 129 -2.55 18.04 -0.40
C LEU A 129 -2.40 18.29 -1.90
N ASP A 130 -1.28 18.88 -2.28
CA ASP A 130 -0.94 19.17 -3.68
C ASP A 130 0.29 18.39 -4.16
N HIS A 131 0.96 17.66 -3.25
CA HIS A 131 2.06 16.76 -3.59
C HIS A 131 2.11 15.53 -2.69
N VAL A 132 2.10 14.33 -3.27
CA VAL A 132 2.16 13.09 -2.50
C VAL A 132 3.11 12.08 -3.14
N GLU A 133 3.98 11.48 -2.31
CA GLU A 133 4.88 10.39 -2.71
C GLU A 133 4.41 9.05 -2.12
N TYR A 134 3.70 8.27 -2.93
CA TYR A 134 3.13 6.98 -2.56
C TYR A 134 4.16 5.85 -2.60
N ARG A 135 4.27 5.14 -1.49
CA ARG A 135 5.04 3.90 -1.35
C ARG A 135 4.14 2.70 -1.54
N SER A 136 4.48 1.86 -2.51
CA SER A 136 3.85 0.56 -2.68
C SER A 136 4.86 -0.49 -3.08
N GLY A 137 4.71 -1.68 -2.51
CA GLY A 137 5.49 -2.86 -2.85
C GLY A 137 4.57 -3.95 -3.38
N PHE A 138 4.98 -4.59 -4.46
CA PHE A 138 4.25 -5.72 -5.03
C PHE A 138 5.06 -6.99 -4.86
N TRP A 139 4.34 -8.10 -4.68
CA TRP A 139 4.87 -9.45 -4.63
C TRP A 139 4.58 -10.15 -5.94
N GLY A 140 5.48 -11.01 -6.36
CA GLY A 140 5.45 -11.68 -7.66
C GLY A 140 6.85 -11.68 -8.27
N GLU A 141 6.97 -12.22 -9.47
CA GLU A 141 8.23 -12.30 -10.21
C GLU A 141 8.00 -11.97 -11.69
N GLY A 142 9.05 -11.49 -12.36
CA GLY A 142 9.03 -11.25 -13.80
C GLY A 142 7.93 -10.28 -14.25
N ALA A 143 7.18 -10.69 -15.28
CA ALA A 143 6.19 -9.85 -15.96
C ALA A 143 5.02 -9.43 -15.07
N ASP A 144 4.55 -10.30 -14.15
CA ASP A 144 3.46 -9.97 -13.22
C ASP A 144 3.86 -8.84 -12.26
N LEU A 145 5.09 -8.89 -11.74
CA LEU A 145 5.62 -7.83 -10.88
C LEU A 145 5.72 -6.50 -11.63
N GLN A 146 6.22 -6.54 -12.86
CA GLN A 146 6.36 -5.36 -13.72
C GLN A 146 4.99 -4.77 -14.10
N GLU A 147 4.01 -5.60 -14.45
CA GLU A 147 2.65 -5.19 -14.78
C GLU A 147 1.99 -4.46 -13.60
N LYS A 148 2.10 -4.98 -12.38
CA LYS A 148 1.57 -4.31 -11.19
C LYS A 148 2.21 -2.95 -10.94
N MET A 149 3.52 -2.85 -11.11
CA MET A 149 4.23 -1.56 -11.02
C MET A 149 3.78 -0.58 -12.11
N GLN A 150 3.57 -1.07 -13.33
CA GLN A 150 3.07 -0.29 -14.45
C GLN A 150 1.66 0.24 -14.17
N ILE A 151 0.72 -0.63 -13.75
CA ILE A 151 -0.65 -0.23 -13.37
C ILE A 151 -0.61 0.87 -12.32
N CYS A 152 0.21 0.69 -11.27
CA CYS A 152 0.38 1.69 -10.21
C CYS A 152 0.85 3.04 -10.76
N CYS A 153 1.90 3.01 -11.59
CA CYS A 153 2.50 4.20 -12.16
C CYS A 153 1.54 4.93 -13.13
N GLU A 154 0.83 4.18 -13.97
CA GLU A 154 -0.14 4.73 -14.92
C GLU A 154 -1.35 5.34 -14.23
N ALA A 155 -1.88 4.69 -13.19
CA ALA A 155 -2.99 5.23 -12.38
C ALA A 155 -2.59 6.54 -11.69
N LEU A 156 -1.45 6.57 -11.00
CA LEU A 156 -0.95 7.79 -10.35
C LEU A 156 -0.61 8.88 -11.38
N THR A 157 -0.14 8.51 -12.57
CA THR A 157 0.09 9.46 -13.66
C THR A 157 -1.20 10.10 -14.16
N ALA A 158 -2.30 9.34 -14.19
CA ALA A 158 -3.60 9.85 -14.63
C ALA A 158 -4.21 10.85 -13.64
N GLU A 159 -3.84 10.75 -12.36
CA GLU A 159 -4.26 11.68 -11.31
C GLU A 159 -3.43 12.97 -11.23
N TYR A 160 -2.35 13.05 -12.02
CA TYR A 160 -1.53 14.25 -12.10
C TYR A 160 -2.25 15.37 -12.84
N ASP A 161 -2.62 16.42 -12.11
CA ASP A 161 -3.34 17.58 -12.64
C ASP A 161 -2.84 18.90 -12.00
N GLU A 162 -3.55 20.01 -12.22
CA GLU A 162 -3.21 21.31 -11.63
C GLU A 162 -3.39 21.36 -10.10
N GLN A 163 -4.09 20.39 -9.52
CA GLN A 163 -4.40 20.32 -8.09
C GLN A 163 -3.45 19.40 -7.32
N LEU A 164 -2.96 18.31 -7.94
CA LEU A 164 -2.13 17.31 -7.25
C LEU A 164 -1.01 16.76 -8.14
N THR A 165 0.19 16.69 -7.56
CA THR A 165 1.29 15.83 -8.02
C THR A 165 1.34 14.51 -7.26
N ALA A 166 1.02 13.40 -7.92
CA ALA A 166 1.18 12.06 -7.37
C ALA A 166 2.46 11.39 -7.90
N ARG A 167 3.32 10.92 -6.99
CA ARG A 167 4.55 10.19 -7.30
C ARG A 167 4.51 8.77 -6.73
N TYR A 168 5.27 7.88 -7.36
CA TYR A 168 5.40 6.49 -6.97
C TYR A 168 6.84 6.18 -6.55
N ILE A 169 6.98 5.59 -5.37
CA ILE A 169 8.20 5.05 -4.81
C ILE A 169 8.02 3.53 -4.63
N VAL A 170 8.86 2.74 -5.30
CA VAL A 170 8.79 1.28 -5.20
C VAL A 170 9.31 0.84 -3.85
N SER A 171 8.45 0.22 -3.04
CA SER A 171 8.87 -0.40 -1.77
C SER A 171 9.49 -1.77 -2.03
N LEU A 172 10.80 -1.84 -1.81
CA LEU A 172 11.62 -3.03 -1.92
C LEU A 172 11.56 -3.87 -0.63
N PRO A 173 11.44 -5.21 -0.72
CA PRO A 173 11.58 -6.07 0.44
C PRO A 173 13.00 -5.96 1.04
N ARG A 174 13.11 -5.76 2.35
CA ARG A 174 14.42 -5.69 3.05
C ARG A 174 15.22 -6.99 2.96
N THR A 175 14.55 -8.13 2.84
CA THR A 175 15.18 -9.45 2.78
C THR A 175 15.73 -9.79 1.40
N ASP A 176 15.11 -9.28 0.34
CA ASP A 176 15.51 -9.51 -1.04
C ASP A 176 15.04 -8.36 -1.96
N PRO A 177 15.77 -7.24 -2.03
CA PRO A 177 15.33 -6.04 -2.76
C PRO A 177 15.59 -6.11 -4.26
N LEU A 178 16.44 -7.05 -4.71
CA LEU A 178 16.98 -7.04 -6.08
C LEU A 178 15.91 -7.29 -7.15
N PRO A 179 14.98 -8.25 -7.01
CA PRO A 179 13.95 -8.50 -8.02
C PRO A 179 13.08 -7.27 -8.29
N ASN A 180 12.56 -6.63 -7.23
CA ASN A 180 11.73 -5.43 -7.35
C ASN A 180 12.49 -4.25 -7.97
N TYR A 181 13.77 -4.07 -7.61
CA TYR A 181 14.61 -3.03 -8.19
C TYR A 181 14.87 -3.27 -9.69
N GLN A 182 15.17 -4.51 -10.08
CA GLN A 182 15.38 -4.87 -11.48
C GLN A 182 14.11 -4.68 -12.32
N ALA A 183 12.95 -5.08 -11.80
CA ALA A 183 11.66 -4.86 -12.45
C ALA A 183 11.37 -3.36 -12.66
N ALA A 184 11.62 -2.52 -11.65
CA ALA A 184 11.45 -1.08 -11.77
C ALA A 184 12.37 -0.47 -12.83
N ARG A 185 13.63 -0.90 -12.90
CA ARG A 185 14.58 -0.46 -13.93
C ARG A 185 14.16 -0.88 -15.32
N GLN A 186 13.78 -2.14 -15.50
CA GLN A 186 13.32 -2.64 -16.79
C GLN A 186 12.08 -1.87 -17.26
N LEU A 187 11.13 -1.61 -16.35
CA LEU A 187 9.96 -0.79 -16.65
C LEU A 187 10.34 0.62 -17.15
N LEU A 188 11.30 1.29 -16.50
CA LEU A 188 11.77 2.61 -16.94
C LEU A 188 12.55 2.58 -18.26
N GLN A 189 13.24 1.48 -18.58
CA GLN A 189 13.91 1.30 -19.87
C GLN A 189 12.91 1.11 -21.00
N GLU A 190 11.87 0.31 -20.77
CA GLU A 190 10.81 0.03 -21.74
C GLU A 190 9.84 1.21 -21.89
N GLN A 191 9.62 1.97 -20.81
CA GLN A 191 8.68 3.07 -20.75
C GLN A 191 9.27 4.33 -20.06
N PRO A 192 10.23 5.02 -20.71
CA PRO A 192 10.93 6.16 -20.11
C PRO A 192 10.02 7.31 -19.65
N GLN A 193 8.84 7.47 -20.27
CA GLN A 193 7.84 8.46 -19.87
C GLN A 193 7.32 8.27 -18.44
N LEU A 194 7.44 7.07 -17.87
CA LEU A 194 7.03 6.77 -16.50
C LEU A 194 8.00 7.34 -15.46
N ALA A 195 9.21 7.75 -15.84
CA ALA A 195 10.19 8.37 -14.94
C ALA A 195 9.68 9.67 -14.30
N LYS A 196 8.68 10.32 -14.90
CA LYS A 196 8.03 11.47 -14.27
C LYS A 196 7.25 11.06 -13.01
N THR A 197 6.77 9.83 -12.90
CA THR A 197 5.90 9.37 -11.81
C THR A 197 6.61 8.38 -10.90
N LEU A 198 7.33 7.40 -11.45
CA LEU A 198 8.20 6.50 -10.69
C LEU A 198 9.53 7.19 -10.41
N VAL A 199 9.65 7.73 -9.19
CA VAL A 199 10.73 8.68 -8.82
C VAL A 199 11.73 8.11 -7.82
N GLY A 200 11.47 6.94 -7.24
CA GLY A 200 12.36 6.41 -6.22
C GLY A 200 12.09 4.98 -5.80
N VAL A 201 12.91 4.55 -4.85
CA VAL A 201 12.80 3.27 -4.15
C VAL A 201 12.89 3.50 -2.64
N ASP A 202 12.21 2.66 -1.86
CA ASP A 202 12.28 2.64 -0.39
C ASP A 202 12.33 1.18 0.10
N PHE A 203 12.68 0.94 1.36
CA PHE A 203 12.76 -0.39 1.96
C PHE A 203 11.65 -0.61 2.99
N GLY A 204 10.66 -1.41 2.60
CA GLY A 204 9.50 -1.72 3.45
C GLY A 204 9.72 -2.91 4.38
N GLY A 205 8.88 -2.99 5.41
CA GLY A 205 8.85 -4.10 6.38
C GLY A 205 9.59 -3.81 7.68
N PHE A 206 9.64 -4.82 8.56
CA PHE A 206 10.24 -4.73 9.88
C PHE A 206 11.77 -4.49 9.78
N GLU A 207 12.27 -3.44 10.42
CA GLU A 207 13.68 -3.06 10.33
C GLU A 207 14.56 -3.82 11.33
N GLU A 208 14.04 -4.16 12.50
CA GLU A 208 14.83 -4.84 13.54
C GLU A 208 15.35 -6.19 13.03
N GLY A 209 16.66 -6.41 13.19
CA GLY A 209 17.37 -7.57 12.63
C GLY A 209 17.82 -7.43 11.16
N LEU A 210 17.36 -6.40 10.44
CA LEU A 210 17.72 -6.13 9.03
C LEU A 210 18.29 -4.71 8.83
N PRO A 211 19.41 -4.37 9.48
CA PRO A 211 19.96 -3.01 9.44
C PRO A 211 20.50 -2.67 8.04
N PRO A 212 20.41 -1.41 7.57
CA PRO A 212 20.81 -1.01 6.21
C PRO A 212 22.23 -1.44 5.78
N LYS A 213 23.15 -1.64 6.73
CA LYS A 213 24.51 -2.13 6.45
C LYS A 213 24.54 -3.49 5.73
N THR A 214 23.53 -4.33 5.90
CA THR A 214 23.42 -5.63 5.21
C THR A 214 23.13 -5.45 3.71
N LEU A 215 22.57 -4.31 3.33
CA LEU A 215 22.22 -3.95 1.96
C LEU A 215 23.32 -3.17 1.23
N ARG A 216 24.55 -3.13 1.77
CA ARG A 216 25.69 -2.46 1.11
C ARG A 216 25.90 -2.91 -0.34
N PRO A 217 25.83 -4.21 -0.70
CA PRO A 217 25.99 -4.62 -2.09
C PRO A 217 24.92 -4.02 -3.00
N PHE A 218 23.67 -3.94 -2.53
CA PHE A 218 22.58 -3.28 -3.25
C PHE A 218 22.89 -1.81 -3.51
N PHE A 219 23.26 -1.03 -2.48
CA PHE A 219 23.55 0.40 -2.65
C PHE A 219 24.75 0.67 -3.57
N GLN A 220 25.76 -0.20 -3.55
CA GLN A 220 26.88 -0.11 -4.49
C GLN A 220 26.43 -0.32 -5.93
N GLN A 221 25.52 -1.27 -6.17
CA GLN A 221 24.95 -1.49 -7.49
C GLN A 221 24.06 -0.32 -7.92
N PHE A 222 23.18 0.15 -7.04
CA PHE A 222 22.33 1.32 -7.26
C PHE A 222 23.14 2.56 -7.66
N HIS A 223 24.25 2.83 -6.98
CA HIS A 223 25.10 3.97 -7.31
C HIS A 223 25.77 3.84 -8.69
N LYS A 224 26.26 2.64 -9.04
CA LYS A 224 26.84 2.38 -10.38
C LYS A 224 25.79 2.57 -11.47
N ASP A 225 24.56 2.13 -11.24
CA ASP A 225 23.48 2.25 -12.20
C ASP A 225 23.09 3.72 -12.45
N ASN A 226 22.98 4.52 -11.38
CA ASN A 226 22.72 5.97 -11.49
C ASN A 226 23.88 6.71 -12.17
N GLN A 227 25.13 6.33 -11.93
CA GLN A 227 26.27 6.92 -12.64
C GLN A 227 26.25 6.61 -14.15
N ALA A 228 25.79 5.42 -14.52
CA ALA A 228 25.68 5.02 -15.92
C ALA A 228 24.49 5.70 -16.64
N ASN A 229 23.44 6.06 -15.91
CA ASN A 229 22.22 6.71 -16.43
C ASN A 229 21.72 7.76 -15.41
N PRO A 230 22.29 8.98 -15.42
CA PRO A 230 21.97 10.03 -14.46
C PRO A 230 20.59 10.67 -14.67
#